data_AF-A0A3M2WT69-F1
#
_entry.id   AF-A0A3M2WT69-F1
#
_cell.length_a   1.000
_cell.length_b   1.000
_cell.length_c   1.000
_cell.angle_alpha   90.00
_cell.angle_beta   90.00
_cell.angle_gamma   90.00
#
_symmetry.space_group_name_H-M   'P 1'
#
loop_
_entity.id
_entity.type
_entity.pdbx_description
1 polymer ?
#
loop_
_entity_poly.entity_id
_entity_poly.type
_entity_poly.pdbx_seq_one_letter_code
_entity_poly.pdbx_strand_id
1 'polypeptide(L)'
;MTQQKKAMALPKSEDILNWKIKTLARSPREMMITQSIFFAIYMIGSTLYMWGGWIMFSDSLYSLVGTILALAGIFAYFTGLLIRQKTIYNYTIKTDCAHLEYYLHYPDFASSFFKGIAIAAILIFVFIAL
;
A
#
# COMPACT_ATOMS: atom_id res chain seq x y z
N MET A 1 -15.71 -25.75 -53.67
CA MET A 1 -16.17 -24.53 -52.97
C MET A 1 -17.40 -24.92 -52.17
N THR A 2 -17.50 -24.75 -50.85
CA THR A 2 -16.60 -24.01 -49.94
C THR A 2 -16.97 -24.34 -48.49
N GLN A 3 -16.02 -24.94 -47.76
CA GLN A 3 -15.53 -24.50 -46.45
C GLN A 3 -16.49 -24.33 -45.24
N GLN A 4 -17.80 -24.51 -45.37
CA GLN A 4 -18.73 -24.04 -44.32
C GLN A 4 -19.10 -25.09 -43.25
N LYS A 5 -18.77 -26.38 -43.46
CA LYS A 5 -19.11 -27.46 -42.50
C LYS A 5 -17.96 -27.87 -41.56
N LYS A 6 -16.88 -27.09 -41.56
CA LYS A 6 -15.80 -27.15 -40.59
C LYS A 6 -15.69 -25.82 -39.86
N ALA A 7 -16.84 -25.24 -39.48
CA ALA A 7 -16.90 -24.46 -38.25
C ALA A 7 -16.55 -25.44 -37.14
N MET A 8 -15.24 -25.60 -36.97
CA MET A 8 -14.55 -26.36 -35.96
C MET A 8 -15.39 -26.20 -34.69
N ALA A 9 -15.95 -27.32 -34.20
CA ALA A 9 -16.35 -27.42 -32.82
C ALA A 9 -15.05 -27.20 -32.04
N LEU A 10 -14.69 -25.93 -31.86
CA LEU A 10 -13.56 -25.51 -31.07
C LEU A 10 -13.87 -26.13 -29.71
N PRO A 11 -13.01 -27.02 -29.19
CA PRO A 11 -13.21 -27.57 -27.87
C PRO A 11 -13.46 -26.37 -26.95
N LYS A 12 -14.59 -26.38 -26.24
CA LYS A 12 -14.98 -25.34 -25.29
C LYS A 12 -13.72 -25.00 -24.51
N SER A 13 -13.12 -23.81 -24.75
CA SER A 13 -11.75 -23.54 -24.33
C SER A 13 -11.67 -23.80 -22.83
N GLU A 14 -11.05 -24.91 -22.44
CA GLU A 14 -10.96 -25.29 -21.05
C GLU A 14 -9.80 -24.50 -20.46
N ASP A 15 -10.06 -23.84 -19.34
CA ASP A 15 -9.02 -23.18 -18.57
C ASP A 15 -8.11 -24.27 -18.01
N ILE A 16 -6.93 -24.43 -18.61
CA ILE A 16 -5.93 -25.44 -18.22
C ILE A 16 -5.21 -24.97 -16.96
N LEU A 17 -4.85 -23.68 -16.91
CA LEU A 17 -4.06 -23.13 -15.82
C LEU A 17 -4.38 -21.65 -15.62
N ASN A 18 -4.75 -21.31 -14.39
CA ASN A 18 -5.02 -19.96 -13.95
C ASN A 18 -4.14 -19.61 -12.75
N TRP A 19 -3.33 -18.57 -12.85
CA TRP A 19 -2.57 -18.06 -11.70
C TRP A 19 -2.42 -16.55 -11.73
N LYS A 20 -2.34 -15.97 -10.54
CA LYS A 20 -2.28 -14.53 -10.31
C LYS A 20 -0.93 -14.19 -9.70
N ILE A 21 -0.16 -13.33 -10.36
CA ILE A 21 1.09 -12.79 -9.84
C ILE A 21 0.88 -11.32 -9.52
N LYS A 22 0.98 -10.97 -8.25
CA LYS A 22 1.13 -9.58 -7.82
C LYS A 22 2.62 -9.25 -7.84
N THR A 23 3.01 -8.12 -8.43
CA THR A 23 4.45 -7.74 -8.52
C THR A 23 5.10 -7.38 -7.17
N LEU A 24 4.38 -7.55 -6.06
CA LEU A 24 5.02 -7.92 -4.80
C LEU A 24 4.73 -9.41 -4.56
N ALA A 25 5.78 -10.24 -4.61
CA ALA A 25 5.74 -11.70 -4.44
C ALA A 25 5.26 -12.19 -3.05
N ARG A 26 4.59 -11.33 -2.26
CA ARG A 26 4.21 -11.60 -0.86
C ARG A 26 2.71 -11.47 -0.66
N SER A 27 2.16 -12.34 0.18
CA SER A 27 0.71 -12.35 0.47
C SER A 27 0.26 -11.01 1.11
N PRO A 28 -0.97 -10.52 0.83
CA PRO A 28 -1.47 -9.27 1.42
C PRO A 28 -1.37 -9.25 2.95
N ARG A 29 -1.58 -10.41 3.58
CA ARG A 29 -1.50 -10.60 5.03
C ARG A 29 -0.08 -10.40 5.56
N GLU A 30 0.92 -11.07 4.98
CA GLU A 30 2.32 -10.91 5.37
C GLU A 30 2.81 -9.48 5.16
N MET A 31 2.29 -8.82 4.14
CA MET A 31 2.61 -7.43 3.86
C MET A 31 2.04 -6.50 4.93
N MET A 32 0.77 -6.68 5.32
CA MET A 32 0.18 -5.96 6.45
C MET A 32 0.94 -6.20 7.75
N ILE A 33 1.32 -7.45 8.05
CA ILE A 33 2.10 -7.79 9.24
C ILE A 33 3.45 -7.06 9.23
N THR A 34 4.15 -7.12 8.11
CA THR A 34 5.45 -6.45 7.94
C THR A 34 5.31 -4.94 8.14
N GLN A 35 4.27 -4.34 7.58
CA GLN A 35 3.96 -2.91 7.71
C GLN A 35 3.65 -2.51 9.16
N SER A 36 2.82 -3.30 9.86
CA SER A 36 2.52 -3.08 11.27
C SER A 36 3.77 -3.16 12.15
N ILE A 37 4.68 -4.09 11.84
CA ILE A 37 5.97 -4.20 12.55
C ILE A 37 6.83 -2.95 12.32
N PHE A 38 6.98 -2.51 11.07
CA PHE A 38 7.74 -1.28 10.78
C PHE A 38 7.13 -0.05 11.46
N PHE A 39 5.80 0.08 11.45
CA PHE A 39 5.09 1.14 12.15
C PHE A 39 5.36 1.09 13.66
N ALA A 40 5.25 -0.09 14.28
CA ALA A 40 5.49 -0.27 15.71
C ALA A 40 6.93 0.08 16.10
N ILE A 41 7.92 -0.40 15.34
CA ILE A 41 9.34 -0.08 15.57
C ILE A 41 9.58 1.42 15.47
N TYR A 42 9.01 2.06 14.43
CA TYR A 42 9.13 3.50 14.23
C TYR A 42 8.54 4.29 15.40
N MET A 43 7.35 3.93 15.87
CA MET A 43 6.68 4.60 17.00
C MET A 43 7.46 4.42 18.31
N ILE A 44 7.94 3.20 18.58
CA ILE A 44 8.76 2.92 19.77
C ILE A 44 10.06 3.71 19.73
N GLY A 45 10.79 3.69 18.60
CA GLY A 45 12.04 4.42 18.43
C GLY A 45 11.85 5.92 18.59
N SER A 46 10.80 6.48 17.98
CA SER A 46 10.46 7.90 18.10
C SER A 46 10.14 8.27 19.56
N THR A 47 9.38 7.44 20.26
CA THR A 47 9.02 7.68 21.67
C THR A 47 10.26 7.65 22.58
N LEU A 48 11.14 6.66 22.42
CA LEU A 48 12.39 6.56 23.17
C LEU A 48 13.33 7.74 22.88
N TYR A 49 13.42 8.17 21.62
CA TYR A 49 14.21 9.33 21.22
C TYR A 49 13.69 10.62 21.87
N MET A 50 12.36 10.84 21.84
CA MET A 50 11.73 11.98 22.48
C MET A 50 11.92 11.97 24.00
N TRP A 51 11.83 10.80 24.63
CA TRP A 51 12.04 10.65 26.06
C TRP A 51 13.50 10.91 26.46
N GLY A 52 14.48 10.31 25.76
CA GLY A 52 15.90 10.51 26.04
C GLY A 52 16.40 11.93 25.75
N GLY A 53 15.79 12.61 24.78
CA GLY A 53 16.11 14.00 24.44
C GLY A 53 15.29 15.05 25.18
N TRP A 54 14.45 14.67 26.16
CA TRP A 54 13.48 15.56 26.80
C TRP A 54 14.08 16.90 27.25
N ILE A 55 15.24 16.88 27.91
CA ILE A 55 15.93 18.09 28.40
C ILE A 55 16.35 19.00 27.24
N MET A 56 16.87 18.43 26.15
CA MET A 56 17.27 19.19 24.96
C MET A 56 16.06 19.84 24.26
N PHE A 57 14.93 19.13 24.23
CA PHE A 57 13.71 19.61 23.58
C PHE A 57 12.93 20.59 24.45
N SER A 58 13.02 20.50 25.79
CA SER A 58 12.40 21.47 26.70
C SER A 58 13.06 22.83 26.65
N ASP A 59 14.36 22.89 26.37
CA ASP A 59 15.13 24.14 26.37
C ASP A 59 14.96 24.95 25.09
N SER A 60 14.57 24.32 23.98
CA SER A 60 14.45 24.99 22.68
C SER A 60 13.23 24.53 21.90
N LEU A 61 12.24 25.43 21.79
CA LEU A 61 11.04 25.23 20.98
C LEU A 61 11.39 24.93 19.51
N TYR A 62 12.40 25.63 18.95
CA TYR A 62 12.84 25.41 17.57
C TYR A 62 13.41 24.01 17.35
N SER A 63 14.18 23.50 18.33
CA SER A 63 14.71 22.13 18.32
C SER A 63 13.56 21.12 18.36
N LEU A 64 12.61 21.29 19.28
CA LEU A 64 11.43 20.45 19.42
C LEU A 64 10.59 20.40 18.13
N VAL A 65 10.27 21.57 17.56
CA VAL A 65 9.47 21.66 16.32
C VAL A 65 10.22 21.05 15.15
N GLY A 66 11.52 21.33 15.00
CA GLY A 66 12.35 20.75 13.94
C GLY A 66 12.39 19.23 14.00
N THR A 67 12.54 18.67 15.21
CA THR A 67 12.52 17.23 15.44
C THR A 67 11.17 16.60 15.12
N ILE A 68 10.06 17.21 15.56
CA ILE A 68 8.71 16.71 15.25
C ILE A 68 8.48 16.70 13.73
N LEU A 69 8.90 17.77 13.04
CA LEU A 69 8.76 17.87 11.59
C LEU A 69 9.59 16.82 10.86
N ALA A 70 10.82 16.57 11.31
CA ALA A 70 11.70 15.55 10.75
C ALA A 70 11.11 14.14 10.93
N LEU A 71 10.64 13.80 12.13
CA LEU A 71 9.95 12.54 12.41
C LEU A 71 8.69 12.41 11.53
N ALA A 72 7.82 13.43 11.50
CA ALA A 72 6.64 13.42 10.65
C ALA A 72 6.97 13.20 9.16
N GLY A 73 8.02 13.85 8.66
CA GLY A 73 8.51 13.68 7.28
C GLY A 73 9.00 12.26 6.98
N ILE A 74 9.80 11.67 7.88
CA ILE A 74 10.27 10.28 7.76
C ILE A 74 9.07 9.33 7.75
N PHE A 75 8.12 9.53 8.66
CA PHE A 75 6.92 8.73 8.74
C PHE A 75 6.07 8.80 7.46
N ALA A 76 5.88 10.01 6.92
CA ALA A 76 5.17 10.24 5.67
C ALA A 76 5.87 9.57 4.48
N TYR A 77 7.20 9.64 4.41
CA TYR A 77 7.99 9.00 3.38
C TYR A 77 7.81 7.48 3.36
N PHE A 78 7.96 6.82 4.52
CA PHE A 78 7.73 5.37 4.62
C PHE A 78 6.29 5.01 4.28
N THR A 79 5.31 5.76 4.78
CA THR A 79 3.89 5.51 4.48
C THR A 79 3.58 5.64 2.98
N GLY A 80 4.16 6.64 2.30
CA GLY A 80 4.03 6.81 0.84
C GLY A 80 4.62 5.65 0.05
N LEU A 81 5.80 5.15 0.43
CA LEU A 81 6.39 3.95 -0.18
C LEU A 81 5.50 2.71 -0.02
N LEU A 82 4.78 2.61 1.10
CA LEU A 82 3.89 1.48 1.39
C LEU A 82 2.57 1.52 0.61
N ILE A 83 2.06 2.71 0.32
CA ILE A 83 0.82 2.95 -0.45
C ILE A 83 1.06 2.83 -1.97
N ARG A 84 2.33 2.66 -2.40
CA ARG A 84 2.70 2.54 -3.82
C ARG A 84 1.81 1.52 -4.55
N GLN A 85 1.28 1.99 -5.67
CA GLN A 85 0.47 1.24 -6.61
C GLN A 85 1.16 -0.05 -7.06
N LYS A 86 0.41 -1.17 -7.06
CA LYS A 86 0.95 -2.50 -7.40
C LYS A 86 0.24 -3.01 -8.64
N THR A 87 0.98 -3.59 -9.57
CA THR A 87 0.38 -4.23 -10.74
C THR A 87 0.08 -5.68 -10.39
N ILE A 88 -1.13 -6.13 -10.72
CA ILE A 88 -1.48 -7.54 -10.67
C ILE A 88 -1.58 -8.04 -12.10
N TYR A 89 -0.84 -9.11 -12.38
CA TYR A 89 -0.96 -9.89 -13.59
C TYR A 89 -1.80 -11.14 -13.33
N ASN A 90 -2.80 -11.37 -14.18
CA ASN A 90 -3.61 -12.57 -14.21
C ASN A 90 -3.28 -13.32 -15.49
N TYR A 91 -2.73 -14.53 -15.34
CA TYR A 91 -2.36 -15.39 -16.45
C TYR A 91 -3.39 -16.52 -16.55
N THR A 92 -3.99 -16.64 -17.73
CA THR A 92 -4.97 -17.68 -18.05
C THR A 92 -4.48 -18.42 -19.29
N ILE A 93 -4.11 -19.68 -19.14
CA ILE A 93 -3.77 -20.56 -20.26
C ILE A 93 -4.98 -21.43 -20.58
N LYS A 94 -5.44 -21.32 -21.82
CA LYS A 94 -6.48 -22.14 -22.42
C LYS A 94 -5.85 -23.12 -23.43
N THR A 95 -6.64 -24.07 -23.89
CA THR A 95 -6.23 -25.06 -24.92
C THR A 95 -5.81 -24.43 -26.25
N ASP A 96 -6.28 -23.23 -26.55
CA ASP A 96 -6.11 -22.54 -27.82
C ASP A 96 -5.33 -21.22 -27.71
N CYS A 97 -5.22 -20.63 -26.52
CA CYS A 97 -4.57 -19.33 -26.33
C CYS A 97 -4.06 -19.11 -24.89
N ALA A 98 -3.16 -18.15 -24.73
CA ALA A 98 -2.76 -17.63 -23.43
C ALA A 98 -3.22 -16.17 -23.31
N HIS A 99 -3.98 -15.85 -22.28
CA HIS A 99 -4.42 -14.50 -21.94
C HIS A 99 -3.60 -13.95 -20.77
N LEU A 100 -3.25 -12.68 -20.87
CA LEU A 100 -2.63 -11.88 -19.82
C LEU A 100 -3.50 -10.65 -19.58
N GLU A 101 -4.11 -10.57 -18.40
CA GLU A 101 -4.78 -9.36 -17.95
C GLU A 101 -3.92 -8.68 -16.89
N TYR A 102 -3.72 -7.37 -17.03
CA TYR A 102 -3.04 -6.58 -16.01
C TYR A 102 -3.99 -5.50 -15.49
N TYR A 103 -4.00 -5.33 -14.17
CA TYR A 103 -4.74 -4.25 -13.55
C TYR A 103 -3.93 -3.60 -12.44
N LEU A 104 -4.23 -2.32 -12.28
CA LEU A 104 -3.63 -1.45 -11.31
C LEU A 104 -4.34 -1.64 -9.98
N HIS A 105 -3.65 -2.23 -9.01
CA HIS A 105 -4.22 -2.48 -7.70
C HIS A 105 -3.70 -1.50 -6.67
N TYR A 106 -4.66 -0.80 -6.08
CA TYR A 106 -4.45 0.04 -4.91
C TYR A 106 -4.87 -0.74 -3.65
N PRO A 107 -4.21 -0.55 -2.49
CA PRO A 107 -4.61 -1.23 -1.27
C PRO A 107 -6.02 -0.81 -0.82
N ASP A 108 -6.87 -1.77 -0.47
CA ASP A 108 -8.28 -1.50 -0.09
C ASP A 108 -8.39 -0.59 1.15
N PHE A 109 -7.41 -0.64 2.07
CA PHE A 109 -7.37 0.19 3.27
C PHE A 109 -6.98 1.65 3.00
N ALA A 110 -6.33 1.94 1.86
CA ALA A 110 -5.70 3.24 1.64
C ALA A 110 -6.74 4.36 1.56
N SER A 111 -7.89 4.11 0.93
CA SER A 111 -9.02 5.07 0.91
C SER A 111 -9.47 5.46 2.32
N SER A 112 -9.73 4.47 3.18
CA SER A 112 -10.11 4.69 4.58
C SER A 112 -9.02 5.41 5.38
N PHE A 113 -7.75 5.10 5.10
CA PHE A 113 -6.60 5.75 5.76
C PHE A 113 -6.50 7.24 5.41
N PHE A 114 -6.60 7.61 4.13
CA PHE A 114 -6.61 9.02 3.71
C PHE A 114 -7.81 9.78 4.28
N LYS A 115 -8.98 9.14 4.30
CA LYS A 115 -10.17 9.72 4.94
C LYS A 115 -9.94 9.99 6.43
N GLY A 116 -9.29 9.07 7.14
CA GLY A 116 -8.90 9.24 8.54
C GLY A 116 -7.94 10.41 8.75
N ILE A 117 -6.89 10.52 7.94
CA ILE A 117 -5.93 11.65 8.00
C ILE A 117 -6.64 12.98 7.76
N ALA A 118 -7.52 13.06 6.75
CA ALA A 118 -8.25 14.28 6.45
C ALA A 118 -9.12 14.74 7.62
N ILE A 119 -9.85 13.82 8.26
CA ILE A 119 -10.64 14.11 9.45
C ILE A 119 -9.75 14.60 10.59
N ALA A 120 -8.64 13.91 10.87
CA ALA A 120 -7.70 14.30 11.93
C ALA A 120 -7.12 15.70 11.70
N ALA A 121 -6.71 16.03 10.47
CA ALA A 121 -6.19 17.34 10.12
C ALA A 121 -7.23 18.45 10.37
N ILE A 122 -8.48 18.25 9.92
CA ILE A 122 -9.57 19.21 10.14
C ILE A 122 -9.81 19.42 11.64
N LEU A 123 -9.86 18.35 12.44
CA LEU A 123 -10.05 18.44 13.89
C LEU A 123 -8.93 19.24 14.57
N ILE A 124 -7.67 19.04 14.15
CA ILE A 124 -6.52 19.79 14.67
C ILE A 124 -6.68 21.29 14.35
N PHE A 125 -7.02 21.64 13.11
CA PHE A 125 -7.23 23.04 12.72
C PHE A 125 -8.36 23.70 13.50
N VAL A 126 -9.50 23.01 13.66
CA VAL A 126 -10.64 23.52 14.46
C VAL A 126 -10.23 23.71 15.92
N PHE A 127 -9.48 22.77 16.50
CA PHE A 127 -9.01 22.86 17.88
C PHE A 127 -8.03 24.00 18.12
N ILE A 128 -7.13 24.28 17.18
CA ILE A 128 -6.18 25.41 17.28
C ILE A 128 -6.90 26.76 17.11
N ALA A 129 -7.99 26.80 16.36
CA ALA A 129 -8.74 28.02 16.05
C ALA A 129 -9.72 28.45 17.16
N LEU A 130 -9.97 27.59 18.16
CA LEU A 130 -10.89 27.79 19.29
C LEU A 130 -10.11 28.21 20.54
#